data_AF-W1XIM9-F1
#
_entry.id   AF-W1XIM9-F1
#
_cell.length_a   1.000
_cell.length_b   1.000
_cell.length_c   1.000
_cell.angle_alpha   90.00
_cell.angle_beta   90.00
_cell.angle_gamma   90.00
#
_symmetry.space_group_name_H-M   'P 1'
#
loop_
_entity.id
_entity.type
_entity.pdbx_description
1 polymer ?
#
loop_
_entity_poly.entity_id
_entity_poly.type
_entity_poly.pdbx_seq_one_letter_code
_entity_poly.pdbx_strand_id
1 'polypeptide(L)' 'AYLNERGYKCHEIQPVDMFPHSVHVENVAWLSKEK' A
#
# COMPACT_ATOMS: atom_id res chain seq x y z
N ALA A 1 10.95 -4.40 -2.56
CA ALA A 1 11.68 -5.68 -2.70
C ALA A 1 11.34 -6.67 -1.57
N TYR A 2 11.55 -6.33 -0.30
CA TYR A 2 11.40 -7.23 0.87
C TYR A 2 10.16 -8.14 0.92
N LEU A 3 8.94 -7.59 0.77
CA LEU A 3 7.69 -8.37 0.83
C LEU A 3 7.47 -9.21 -0.43
N ASN A 4 7.85 -8.68 -1.59
CA ASN A 4 7.77 -9.37 -2.88
C ASN A 4 8.64 -10.64 -2.89
N GLU A 5 9.87 -10.54 -2.36
CA GLU A 5 10.78 -11.68 -2.19
C GLU A 5 10.24 -12.77 -1.26
N ARG A 6 9.31 -12.41 -0.36
CA ARG A 6 8.66 -13.33 0.59
C ARG A 6 7.32 -13.87 0.10
N GLY A 7 7.04 -13.67 -1.19
CA GLY A 7 5.84 -14.18 -1.87
C GLY A 7 4.60 -13.32 -1.69
N TYR A 8 4.73 -12.06 -1.23
CA TYR A 8 3.60 -11.13 -1.18
C TYR A 8 3.55 -10.27 -2.43
N LYS A 9 2.41 -10.29 -3.11
CA LYS A 9 2.14 -9.40 -4.24
C LYS A 9 1.28 -8.22 -3.79
N CYS A 10 1.65 -7.05 -4.26
CA CYS A 10 0.83 -5.84 -4.15
C CYS A 10 -0.14 -5.80 -5.32
N HIS A 11 -1.43 -5.73 -5.03
CA HIS A 11 -2.48 -5.71 -6.06
C HIS A 11 -2.89 -4.28 -6.40
N GLU A 12 -3.13 -3.48 -5.36
CA GLU A 12 -3.70 -2.16 -5.50
C GLU A 12 -3.23 -1.27 -4.34
N ILE A 13 -3.12 0.02 -4.62
CA ILE A 13 -2.81 1.06 -3.63
C ILE A 13 -3.84 2.17 -3.81
N GLN A 14 -4.50 2.53 -2.72
CA GLN A 14 -5.50 3.60 -2.68
C GLN A 14 -4.99 4.73 -1.78
N PRO A 15 -4.64 5.90 -2.36
CA PRO A 15 -4.37 7.10 -1.59
C PRO A 15 -5.64 7.63 -0.91
N VAL A 16 -5.52 8.11 0.32
CA VAL A 16 -6.61 8.72 1.07
C VAL A 16 -6.13 10.03 1.67
N ASP A 17 -6.84 11.12 1.39
CA ASP A 17 -6.60 12.40 2.06
C ASP A 17 -7.31 12.41 3.41
N MET A 18 -6.63 11.87 4.43
CA MET A 18 -7.09 11.91 5.82
C MET A 18 -6.78 13.25 6.50
N PHE A 19 -5.91 14.08 5.92
CA PHE A 19 -5.42 15.32 6.52
C PHE A 19 -5.40 16.46 5.50
N PRO A 20 -6.58 17.03 5.18
CA PRO A 20 -6.69 18.08 4.19
C PRO A 20 -5.84 19.30 4.55
N HIS A 21 -5.30 19.97 3.53
CA HIS A 21 -4.40 21.14 3.65
C HIS A 21 -3.03 20.87 4.30
N SER A 22 -2.68 19.61 4.54
CA SER A 22 -1.32 19.21 4.85
C SER A 22 -0.64 18.62 3.62
N VAL A 23 0.68 18.39 3.70
CA VAL A 23 1.43 17.67 2.64
C VAL A 23 1.39 16.14 2.82
N HIS A 24 0.68 15.67 3.84
CA HIS A 24 0.64 14.26 4.20
C HIS A 24 -0.27 13.48 3.26
N VAL A 25 0.17 12.30 2.83
CA VAL A 25 -0.62 11.41 1.97
C VAL A 25 -0.69 10.05 2.64
N GLU A 26 -1.87 9.71 3.16
CA GLU A 26 -2.12 8.36 3.65
C GLU A 26 -2.40 7.41 2.48
N ASN A 27 -1.97 6.15 2.61
CA ASN A 27 -2.17 5.15 1.59
C ASN A 27 -2.58 3.82 2.20
N VAL A 28 -3.52 3.13 1.57
CA VAL A 28 -3.88 1.75 1.89
C VAL A 28 -3.41 0.85 0.76
N ALA A 29 -2.51 -0.08 1.08
CA ALA A 29 -1.99 -1.06 0.11
C ALA A 29 -2.58 -2.44 0.37
N TRP A 30 -3.16 -3.06 -0.66
CA TRP A 30 -3.58 -4.45 -0.58
C TRP A 30 -2.43 -5.38 -0.99
N LEU A 31 -1.98 -6.16 -0.01
CA LEU A 31 -0.98 -7.20 -0.17
C LEU A 31 -1.63 -8.57 0.08
N SER A 32 -1.38 -9.53 -0.81
CA SER A 32 -1.72 -10.93 -0.53
C SER A 32 -0.51 -11.81 -0.79
N LYS A 33 -0.41 -12.90 -0.03
CA LYS A 33 0.58 -13.94 -0.29
C LYS A 33 0.09 -14.82 -1.44
N GLU A 34 0.84 -14.89 -2.53
CA GLU A 34 0.58 -15.87 -3.57
C GLU A 34 1.02 -17.25 -3.04
N LYS A 35 0.14 -18.25 -3.17
CA LYS A 35 0.40 -19.62 -2.70
C LYS A 35 1.37 -20.36 -3.63
#